data_AF-A0A381VWT3-F1
#
_entry.id   AF-A0A381VWT3-F1
#
_cell.length_a   1.000
_cell.length_b   1.000
_cell.length_c   1.000
_cell.angle_alpha   90.00
_cell.angle_beta   90.00
_cell.angle_gamma   90.00
#
_symmetry.space_group_name_H-M   'P 1'
#
loop_
_entity.id
_entity.type
_entity.pdbx_description
1 polymer ?
#
loop_
_entity_poly.entity_id
_entity_poly.type
_entity_poly.pdbx_seq_one_letter_code
_entity_poly.pdbx_strand_id
1 'polypeptide(L)'
;MNIKRQPQYNIKSSTSKELDFLISALSERNPFMDFPAFLDWFEKRRSAHLFNVEKISFEDLDQWSFGTSTGNLRHASGKFFTIEGILVETNVGPISQWSQPIINQPEIGILGILTKKFNGVLHFLMQAKMEPGNIGFVQLGPTVQATRSNFTQVHLGKAPPYLEYFFNKSSSNILIDTLQSEQGGRFLFKRNRNIIIETSREVELLDDYCWLTLAQIHKLISKDNMVNMDARSVLASIPFAASELKNLDSINLNLALKKLDAVNASKIPTDMESFHSRVIKSAVSSREVLHDSGEVISWFTELKVCYELNVER
;
A
#
# COMPACT_ATOMS: atom_id res chain seq x y z
N MET A 1 -29.71 -12.90 -51.65
CA MET A 1 -30.01 -13.07 -50.22
C MET A 1 -28.77 -12.63 -49.44
N ASN A 2 -28.77 -11.40 -48.94
CA ASN A 2 -27.62 -10.74 -48.31
C ASN A 2 -27.57 -11.15 -46.83
N ILE A 3 -26.66 -12.06 -46.47
CA ILE A 3 -26.32 -12.30 -45.06
C ILE A 3 -25.19 -11.33 -44.70
N LYS A 4 -25.56 -10.19 -44.11
CA LYS A 4 -24.62 -9.22 -43.53
C LYS A 4 -23.78 -9.93 -42.48
N ARG A 5 -22.47 -10.06 -42.73
CA ARG A 5 -21.47 -10.35 -41.69
C ARG A 5 -21.52 -9.19 -40.70
N GLN A 6 -21.97 -9.46 -39.48
CA GLN A 6 -21.75 -8.54 -38.36
C GLN A 6 -20.24 -8.43 -38.13
N PRO A 7 -19.69 -7.23 -37.91
CA PRO A 7 -18.29 -7.09 -37.55
C PRO A 7 -18.09 -7.75 -36.18
N GLN A 8 -17.36 -8.87 -36.17
CA GLN A 8 -16.76 -9.38 -34.95
C GLN A 8 -15.77 -8.32 -34.46
N TYR A 9 -16.18 -7.54 -33.45
CA TYR A 9 -15.27 -6.72 -32.69
C TYR A 9 -14.33 -7.65 -31.93
N ASN A 10 -13.20 -7.94 -32.56
CA ASN A 10 -12.08 -8.63 -31.97
C ASN A 10 -11.43 -7.66 -30.97
N ILE A 11 -12.00 -7.50 -29.77
CA ILE A 11 -11.38 -6.74 -28.69
C ILE A 11 -10.26 -7.59 -28.09
N LYS A 12 -9.11 -7.63 -28.78
CA LYS A 12 -7.83 -7.81 -28.10
C LYS A 12 -7.46 -6.45 -27.51
N SER A 13 -7.88 -6.19 -26.28
CA SER A 13 -7.45 -5.03 -25.51
C SER A 13 -7.28 -5.50 -24.06
N SER A 14 -6.04 -5.72 -23.63
CA SER A 14 -5.80 -5.80 -22.18
C SER A 14 -6.18 -4.44 -21.60
N THR A 15 -7.13 -4.42 -20.67
CA THR A 15 -7.47 -3.22 -19.90
C THR A 15 -6.21 -2.62 -19.26
N SER A 16 -6.13 -1.30 -19.16
CA SER A 16 -5.04 -0.67 -18.41
C SER A 16 -5.08 -1.09 -16.94
N LYS A 17 -3.93 -1.06 -16.27
CA LYS A 17 -3.84 -1.33 -14.83
C LYS A 17 -4.69 -0.35 -14.02
N GLU A 18 -4.79 0.91 -14.46
CA GLU A 18 -5.62 1.94 -13.86
C GLU A 18 -7.11 1.55 -13.92
N LEU A 19 -7.56 1.02 -15.06
CA LEU A 19 -8.92 0.54 -15.22
C LEU A 19 -9.17 -0.71 -14.35
N ASP A 20 -8.21 -1.64 -14.27
CA ASP A 20 -8.33 -2.81 -13.41
C ASP A 20 -8.41 -2.44 -11.91
N PHE A 21 -7.63 -1.45 -11.47
CA PHE A 21 -7.69 -0.91 -10.12
C PHE A 21 -9.06 -0.28 -9.85
N LEU A 22 -9.58 0.52 -10.78
CA LEU A 22 -10.89 1.14 -10.64
C LEU A 22 -12.02 0.09 -10.60
N ILE A 23 -11.97 -0.93 -11.46
CA ILE A 23 -12.93 -2.06 -11.43
C ILE A 23 -12.93 -2.71 -10.06
N SER A 24 -11.75 -3.00 -9.50
CA SER A 24 -11.64 -3.58 -8.16
C SER A 24 -12.16 -2.66 -7.05
N ALA A 25 -11.91 -1.35 -7.15
CA ALA A 25 -12.41 -0.35 -6.20
C ALA A 25 -13.93 -0.22 -6.19
N LEU A 26 -14.59 -0.60 -7.30
CA LEU A 26 -16.05 -0.60 -7.44
C LEU A 26 -16.70 -1.96 -7.17
N SER A 27 -15.90 -3.01 -7.00
CA SER A 27 -16.38 -4.39 -6.89
C SER A 27 -16.42 -4.85 -5.43
N GLU A 28 -17.57 -4.76 -4.78
CA GLU A 28 -17.74 -5.27 -3.41
C GLU A 28 -17.89 -6.80 -3.35
N ARG A 29 -18.19 -7.43 -4.48
CA ARG A 29 -18.43 -8.88 -4.55
C ARG A 29 -17.09 -9.61 -4.53
N ASN A 30 -16.89 -10.37 -3.47
CA ASN A 30 -15.80 -11.32 -3.35
C ASN A 30 -16.42 -12.71 -3.20
N PRO A 31 -16.18 -13.63 -4.16
CA PRO A 31 -16.78 -14.97 -4.12
C PRO A 31 -16.15 -15.89 -3.07
N PHE A 32 -15.01 -15.50 -2.49
CA PHE A 32 -14.25 -16.29 -1.51
C PHE A 32 -14.59 -15.90 -0.08
N MET A 33 -14.76 -14.60 0.18
CA MET A 33 -14.98 -14.06 1.52
C MET A 33 -15.72 -12.73 1.41
N ASP A 34 -17.01 -12.72 1.76
CA ASP A 34 -17.77 -11.48 1.85
C ASP A 34 -17.35 -10.65 3.09
N PHE A 35 -17.91 -9.45 3.22
CA PHE A 35 -17.47 -8.53 4.27
C PHE A 35 -17.79 -9.04 5.71
N PRO A 36 -18.98 -9.58 6.02
CA PRO A 36 -19.23 -10.24 7.30
C PRO A 36 -18.28 -11.41 7.57
N ALA A 37 -18.08 -12.31 6.61
CA ALA A 37 -17.17 -13.45 6.76
C ALA A 37 -15.72 -13.01 7.00
N PHE A 38 -15.29 -11.89 6.39
CA PHE A 38 -14.00 -11.29 6.67
C PHE A 38 -13.87 -10.86 8.13
N LEU A 39 -14.88 -10.19 8.69
CA LEU A 39 -14.83 -9.74 10.09
C LEU A 39 -14.71 -10.94 11.05
N ASP A 40 -15.48 -12.00 10.79
CA ASP A 40 -15.40 -13.24 11.59
C ASP A 40 -14.04 -13.92 11.44
N TRP A 41 -13.49 -13.99 10.22
CA TRP A 41 -12.16 -14.55 9.97
C TRP A 41 -11.07 -13.74 10.69
N PHE A 42 -11.15 -12.41 10.63
CA PHE A 42 -10.15 -11.52 11.21
C PHE A 42 -10.14 -11.59 12.74
N GLU A 43 -11.31 -11.65 13.38
CA GLU A 43 -11.42 -11.85 14.83
C GLU A 43 -10.91 -13.23 15.27
N LYS A 44 -11.10 -14.27 14.44
CA LYS A 44 -10.47 -15.58 14.67
C LYS A 44 -8.94 -15.48 14.59
N ARG A 45 -8.37 -14.77 13.61
CA ARG A 45 -6.90 -14.58 13.52
C ARG A 45 -6.33 -13.80 14.71
N ARG A 46 -7.06 -12.78 15.17
CA ARG A 46 -6.74 -12.03 16.41
C ARG A 46 -6.70 -12.94 17.64
N SER A 47 -7.69 -13.81 17.76
CA SER A 47 -7.83 -14.70 18.92
C SER A 47 -6.92 -15.94 18.86
N ALA A 48 -6.45 -16.32 17.65
CA ALA A 48 -5.64 -17.52 17.45
C ALA A 48 -4.22 -17.39 18.00
N HIS A 49 -3.71 -16.18 18.18
CA HIS A 49 -2.34 -15.96 18.65
C HIS A 49 -2.32 -15.21 19.97
N LEU A 50 -1.85 -15.90 21.02
CA LEU A 50 -1.67 -15.33 22.35
C LEU A 50 -0.32 -14.59 22.39
N PHE A 51 -0.35 -13.29 22.16
CA PHE A 51 0.79 -12.41 22.35
C PHE A 51 0.58 -11.56 23.60
N ASN A 52 1.65 -11.44 24.39
CA ASN A 52 1.72 -10.51 25.51
C ASN A 52 2.86 -9.53 25.23
N VAL A 53 2.56 -8.23 25.30
CA VAL A 53 3.56 -7.17 25.08
C VAL A 53 3.60 -6.31 26.33
N GLU A 54 4.74 -6.31 26.99
CA GLU A 54 4.98 -5.59 28.23
C GLU A 54 6.07 -4.54 28.01
N LYS A 55 5.94 -3.41 28.70
CA LYS A 55 7.01 -2.42 28.77
C LYS A 55 8.04 -2.90 29.79
N ILE A 56 9.29 -3.00 29.36
CA ILE A 56 10.42 -3.40 30.20
C ILE A 56 11.43 -2.25 30.31
N SER A 57 12.35 -2.34 31.28
CA SER A 57 13.45 -1.38 31.38
C SER A 57 14.47 -1.61 30.26
N PHE A 58 15.34 -0.63 29.99
CA PHE A 58 16.42 -0.81 29.02
C PHE A 58 17.45 -1.85 29.47
N GLU A 59 17.59 -2.07 30.79
CA GLU A 59 18.53 -3.04 31.37
C GLU A 59 18.08 -4.49 31.11
N ASP A 60 16.78 -4.69 30.91
CA ASP A 60 16.18 -6.00 30.64
C ASP A 60 16.16 -6.36 29.14
N LEU A 61 16.64 -5.48 28.27
CA LEU A 61 16.67 -5.76 26.83
C LEU A 61 17.67 -6.86 26.50
N ASP A 62 17.17 -8.00 26.02
CA ASP A 62 18.03 -9.03 25.45
C ASP A 62 18.57 -8.61 24.07
N GLN A 63 19.85 -8.85 23.83
CA GLN A 63 20.57 -8.52 22.58
C GLN A 63 20.62 -7.04 22.18
N TRP A 64 20.07 -6.10 22.94
CA TRP A 64 20.21 -4.67 22.68
C TRP A 64 21.06 -4.00 23.76
N SER A 65 21.87 -3.03 23.37
CA SER A 65 22.72 -2.28 24.31
C SER A 65 23.03 -0.89 23.79
N PHE A 66 23.37 0.00 24.73
CA PHE A 66 23.90 1.32 24.41
C PHE A 66 25.40 1.23 24.08
N GLY A 67 25.81 1.85 22.97
CA GLY A 67 27.22 1.96 22.60
C GLY A 67 28.00 2.82 23.59
N THR A 68 29.15 2.34 24.08
CA THR A 68 29.94 3.03 25.11
C THR A 68 30.50 4.38 24.68
N SER A 69 30.82 4.55 23.39
CA SER A 69 31.38 5.79 22.85
C SER A 69 30.34 6.75 22.27
N THR A 70 29.20 6.24 21.79
CA THR A 70 28.18 7.05 21.08
C THR A 70 26.89 7.23 21.86
N GLY A 71 26.59 6.35 22.81
CA GLY A 71 25.28 6.30 23.47
C GLY A 71 24.15 5.76 22.59
N ASN A 72 24.43 5.30 21.36
CA ASN A 72 23.38 4.78 20.46
C ASN A 72 22.85 3.43 20.95
N LEU A 73 21.53 3.23 20.93
CA LEU A 73 20.92 1.92 21.19
C LEU A 73 20.98 1.08 19.91
N ARG A 74 21.54 -0.13 20.00
CA ARG A 74 21.72 -1.02 18.85
C ARG A 74 21.55 -2.49 19.22
N HIS A 75 21.17 -3.31 18.24
CA HIS A 75 21.15 -4.76 18.37
C HIS A 75 22.57 -5.34 18.24
N ALA A 76 22.90 -6.37 19.01
CA ALA A 76 24.22 -7.02 19.04
C ALA A 76 24.64 -7.59 17.67
N SER A 77 23.67 -8.00 16.84
CA SER A 77 23.94 -8.50 15.49
C SER A 77 24.18 -7.39 14.44
N GLY A 78 24.01 -6.12 14.80
CA GLY A 78 24.04 -4.99 13.85
C GLY A 78 22.86 -4.94 12.85
N LYS A 79 21.79 -5.69 13.10
CA LYS A 79 20.58 -5.73 12.25
C LYS A 79 19.44 -4.93 12.88
N PHE A 80 18.25 -4.97 12.26
CA PHE A 80 17.07 -4.17 12.63
C PHE A 80 17.30 -2.68 12.42
N PHE A 81 17.42 -1.90 13.48
CA PHE A 81 17.59 -0.45 13.47
C PHE A 81 18.46 -0.03 14.65
N THR A 82 18.88 1.23 14.65
CA THR A 82 19.52 1.88 15.79
C THR A 82 18.69 3.08 16.23
N ILE A 83 18.79 3.46 17.50
CA ILE A 83 18.35 4.77 17.98
C ILE A 83 19.60 5.63 18.15
N GLU A 84 19.65 6.74 17.42
CA GLU A 84 20.80 7.65 17.34
C GLU A 84 20.35 9.08 17.68
N GLY A 85 21.29 9.99 17.89
CA GLY A 85 21.01 11.42 18.00
C GLY A 85 21.09 12.11 16.64
N ILE A 86 20.32 13.18 16.45
CA ILE A 86 20.53 14.16 15.38
C ILE A 86 20.49 15.57 15.94
N LEU A 87 21.21 16.48 15.28
CA LEU A 87 21.07 17.92 15.39
C LEU A 87 20.45 18.43 14.09
N VAL A 88 19.34 19.16 14.22
CA VAL A 88 18.63 19.74 13.08
C VAL A 88 18.71 21.25 13.18
N GLU A 89 19.03 21.90 12.07
CA GLU A 89 19.04 23.35 11.90
C GLU A 89 18.16 23.73 10.70
N THR A 90 17.38 24.80 10.84
CA THR A 90 16.46 25.23 9.79
C THR A 90 16.22 26.73 9.81
N ASN A 91 15.90 27.29 8.64
CA ASN A 91 15.49 28.68 8.47
C ASN A 91 13.95 28.86 8.53
N VAL A 92 13.18 27.81 8.83
CA VAL A 92 11.71 27.85 8.84
C VAL A 92 11.11 27.49 10.20
N GLY A 93 10.04 28.19 10.57
CA GLY A 93 9.29 27.93 11.80
C GLY A 93 9.86 28.63 13.03
N PRO A 94 9.23 28.43 14.21
CA PRO A 94 9.59 29.15 15.44
C PRO A 94 10.83 28.59 16.15
N ILE A 95 11.29 27.39 15.76
CA ILE A 95 12.46 26.72 16.35
C ILE A 95 13.49 26.51 15.24
N SER A 96 14.60 27.24 15.29
CA SER A 96 15.65 27.18 14.26
C SER A 96 16.67 26.07 14.47
N GLN A 97 16.72 25.48 15.67
CA GLN A 97 17.65 24.40 15.99
C GLN A 97 17.10 23.50 17.10
N TRP A 98 17.26 22.18 16.97
CA TRP A 98 16.95 21.22 18.03
C TRP A 98 17.73 19.92 17.88
N SER A 99 17.82 19.17 18.98
CA SER A 99 18.32 17.79 18.95
C SER A 99 17.22 16.81 19.32
N GLN A 100 17.27 15.62 18.75
CA GLN A 100 16.31 14.55 19.10
C GLN A 100 16.90 13.16 18.85
N PRO A 101 16.36 12.12 19.52
CA PRO A 101 16.52 10.76 19.07
C PRO A 101 15.89 10.55 17.69
N ILE A 102 16.51 9.68 16.89
CA ILE A 102 16.00 9.28 15.58
C ILE A 102 16.22 7.78 15.37
N ILE A 103 15.29 7.12 14.69
CA ILE A 103 15.44 5.74 14.26
C ILE A 103 16.26 5.73 12.97
N ASN A 104 17.40 5.08 12.99
CA ASN A 104 18.23 4.88 11.81
C ASN A 104 18.16 3.41 11.34
N GLN A 105 17.62 3.22 10.14
CA GLN A 105 17.60 1.94 9.44
C GLN A 105 17.84 2.22 7.95
N PRO A 106 19.11 2.26 7.50
CA PRO A 106 19.45 2.71 6.16
C PRO A 106 19.05 1.70 5.06
N GLU A 107 18.59 0.51 5.43
CA GLU A 107 18.10 -0.49 4.49
C GLU A 107 16.76 -0.08 3.86
N ILE A 108 16.63 -0.27 2.54
CA ILE A 108 15.35 -0.17 1.85
C ILE A 108 14.59 -1.47 2.06
N GLY A 109 13.43 -1.40 2.73
CA GLY A 109 12.51 -2.53 2.87
C GLY A 109 11.61 -2.69 1.65
N ILE A 110 10.96 -3.84 1.53
CA ILE A 110 9.92 -4.13 0.54
C ILE A 110 8.58 -4.18 1.27
N LEU A 111 7.63 -3.38 0.78
CA LEU A 111 6.21 -3.41 1.13
C LEU A 111 5.46 -3.86 -0.11
N GLY A 112 5.13 -5.15 -0.16
CA GLY A 112 4.67 -5.83 -1.37
C GLY A 112 3.23 -6.32 -1.25
N ILE A 113 2.37 -5.98 -2.21
CA ILE A 113 1.04 -6.58 -2.35
C ILE A 113 0.97 -7.41 -3.64
N LEU A 114 0.66 -8.70 -3.48
CA LEU A 114 0.39 -9.62 -4.57
C LEU A 114 -1.09 -9.49 -4.97
N THR A 115 -1.33 -9.40 -6.26
CA THR A 115 -2.68 -9.37 -6.84
C THR A 115 -2.89 -10.52 -7.83
N LYS A 116 -4.15 -10.93 -7.96
CA LYS A 116 -4.60 -11.90 -8.97
C LYS A 116 -6.01 -11.52 -9.41
N LYS A 117 -6.31 -11.66 -10.69
CA LYS A 117 -7.67 -11.49 -11.21
C LYS A 117 -8.49 -12.75 -10.97
N PHE A 118 -9.64 -12.59 -10.33
CA PHE A 118 -10.66 -13.61 -10.21
C PHE A 118 -11.93 -13.08 -10.87
N ASN A 119 -12.43 -13.81 -11.89
CA ASN A 119 -13.57 -13.37 -12.70
C ASN A 119 -13.41 -11.94 -13.26
N GLY A 120 -12.19 -11.59 -13.69
CA GLY A 120 -11.87 -10.26 -14.24
C GLY A 120 -11.62 -9.16 -13.22
N VAL A 121 -11.78 -9.40 -11.92
CA VAL A 121 -11.56 -8.40 -10.85
C VAL A 121 -10.24 -8.66 -10.13
N LEU A 122 -9.36 -7.65 -10.04
CA LEU A 122 -8.17 -7.73 -9.19
C LEU A 122 -8.57 -7.92 -7.73
N HIS A 123 -8.03 -8.97 -7.11
CA HIS A 123 -8.02 -9.14 -5.66
C HIS A 123 -6.59 -8.98 -5.17
N PHE A 124 -6.46 -8.51 -3.93
CA PHE A 124 -5.22 -8.20 -3.24
C PHE A 124 -5.07 -9.21 -2.11
N LEU A 125 -3.91 -9.87 -2.05
CA LEU A 125 -3.61 -10.85 -1.00
C LEU A 125 -3.12 -10.10 0.23
N MET A 126 -4.00 -9.93 1.21
CA MET A 126 -3.71 -9.16 2.42
C MET A 126 -3.34 -10.09 3.57
N GLN A 127 -2.48 -9.64 4.48
CA GLN A 127 -2.01 -10.44 5.62
C GLN A 127 -2.64 -9.94 6.93
N ALA A 128 -3.25 -10.82 7.73
CA ALA A 128 -3.47 -10.58 9.14
C ALA A 128 -2.11 -10.67 9.87
N LYS A 129 -1.51 -9.52 10.13
CA LYS A 129 -0.14 -9.40 10.61
C LYS A 129 -0.12 -8.95 12.07
N MET A 130 0.51 -9.74 12.93
CA MET A 130 0.87 -9.29 14.27
C MET A 130 2.11 -8.40 14.21
N GLU A 131 2.05 -7.25 14.88
CA GLU A 131 3.22 -6.45 15.24
C GLU A 131 3.08 -6.00 16.70
N PRO A 132 4.16 -6.00 17.51
CA PRO A 132 4.07 -5.73 18.94
C PRO A 132 3.60 -4.30 19.27
N GLY A 133 3.77 -3.36 18.33
CA GLY A 133 3.32 -1.97 18.47
C GLY A 133 1.87 -1.72 18.03
N ASN A 134 1.17 -2.71 17.49
CA ASN A 134 -0.19 -2.54 16.98
C ASN A 134 -1.20 -2.45 18.13
N ILE A 135 -2.08 -1.44 18.07
CA ILE A 135 -3.32 -1.47 18.86
C ILE A 135 -4.16 -2.64 18.35
N GLY A 136 -4.49 -3.57 19.26
CA GLY A 136 -5.19 -4.81 18.94
C GLY A 136 -4.30 -5.93 18.38
N PHE A 137 -2.96 -5.76 18.43
CA PHE A 137 -1.90 -6.69 18.01
C PHE A 137 -1.89 -7.08 16.52
N VAL A 138 -3.03 -7.49 15.97
CA VAL A 138 -3.18 -7.92 14.58
C VAL A 138 -3.91 -6.84 13.78
N GLN A 139 -3.25 -6.40 12.72
CA GLN A 139 -3.78 -5.47 11.71
C GLN A 139 -3.59 -6.09 10.31
N LEU A 140 -4.36 -5.59 9.34
CA LEU A 140 -4.27 -6.01 7.95
C LEU A 140 -3.09 -5.31 7.27
N GLY A 141 -2.04 -6.07 6.99
CA GLY A 141 -0.82 -5.62 6.33
C GLY A 141 -0.73 -6.04 4.85
N PRO A 142 0.34 -5.60 4.16
CA PRO A 142 0.64 -6.05 2.80
C PRO A 142 0.98 -7.55 2.78
N THR A 143 0.99 -8.18 1.60
CA THR A 143 1.37 -9.61 1.45
C THR A 143 2.75 -9.88 2.01
N VAL A 144 3.69 -8.98 1.74
CA VAL A 144 5.09 -9.05 2.18
C VAL A 144 5.48 -7.72 2.81
N GLN A 145 6.03 -7.80 4.01
CA GLN A 145 6.69 -6.70 4.70
C GLN A 145 8.05 -7.21 5.18
N ALA A 146 9.11 -6.87 4.43
CA ALA A 146 10.44 -7.44 4.67
C ALA A 146 11.56 -6.42 4.49
N THR A 147 12.47 -6.34 5.46
CA THR A 147 13.74 -5.61 5.30
C THR A 147 14.74 -6.43 4.49
N ARG A 148 15.77 -5.78 3.95
CA ARG A 148 16.85 -6.44 3.20
C ARG A 148 17.56 -7.51 4.04
N SER A 149 17.87 -7.18 5.29
CA SER A 149 18.42 -8.10 6.27
C SER A 149 17.57 -9.35 6.50
N ASN A 150 16.24 -9.26 6.40
CA ASN A 150 15.33 -10.38 6.62
C ASN A 150 15.23 -11.31 5.39
N PHE A 151 15.16 -10.77 4.17
CA PHE A 151 14.99 -11.62 2.97
C PHE A 151 16.31 -12.20 2.41
N THR A 152 17.46 -11.66 2.80
CA THR A 152 18.78 -12.22 2.46
C THR A 152 19.13 -13.45 3.31
N GLN A 153 18.20 -13.91 4.16
CA GLN A 153 18.31 -15.14 4.97
C GLN A 153 19.60 -15.26 5.79
N VAL A 154 20.20 -14.13 6.17
CA VAL A 154 21.43 -14.07 7.00
C VAL A 154 21.18 -14.61 8.43
N HIS A 155 19.99 -15.14 8.72
CA HIS A 155 19.60 -15.77 9.99
C HIS A 155 19.29 -17.27 9.87
N LEU A 156 19.43 -17.90 8.70
CA LEU A 156 18.97 -19.28 8.45
C LEU A 156 17.47 -19.50 8.71
N GLY A 157 16.69 -18.43 8.90
CA GLY A 157 15.25 -18.45 9.08
C GLY A 157 14.51 -18.66 7.77
N LYS A 158 13.24 -19.12 7.85
CA LYS A 158 12.37 -19.25 6.68
C LYS A 158 12.16 -17.89 6.02
N ALA A 159 12.18 -17.86 4.70
CA ALA A 159 11.80 -16.67 3.94
C ALA A 159 10.38 -16.24 4.32
N PRO A 160 10.07 -14.93 4.37
CA PRO A 160 8.70 -14.47 4.43
C PRO A 160 7.86 -15.14 3.33
N PRO A 161 6.65 -15.64 3.62
CA PRO A 161 5.78 -16.23 2.61
C PRO A 161 5.55 -15.27 1.43
N TYR A 162 5.46 -15.83 0.21
CA TYR A 162 5.20 -15.11 -1.05
C TYR A 162 6.26 -14.12 -1.50
N LEU A 163 7.38 -14.01 -0.79
CA LEU A 163 8.49 -13.11 -1.12
C LEU A 163 9.06 -13.38 -2.52
N GLU A 164 9.07 -14.63 -2.96
CA GLU A 164 9.59 -15.06 -4.26
C GLU A 164 8.90 -14.38 -5.45
N TYR A 165 7.63 -13.99 -5.31
CA TYR A 165 6.88 -13.29 -6.35
C TYR A 165 7.47 -11.89 -6.61
N PHE A 166 8.11 -11.26 -5.62
CA PHE A 166 8.66 -9.91 -5.75
C PHE A 166 10.09 -9.87 -6.31
N PHE A 167 10.74 -11.03 -6.47
CA PHE A 167 12.05 -11.15 -7.08
C PHE A 167 12.02 -11.71 -8.50
N ASN A 168 11.03 -12.56 -8.83
CA ASN A 168 11.00 -13.26 -10.11
C ASN A 168 10.13 -12.55 -11.17
N LYS A 169 10.75 -11.64 -11.93
CA LYS A 169 10.12 -10.84 -13.00
C LYS A 169 9.50 -11.67 -14.14
N SER A 170 9.85 -12.94 -14.33
CA SER A 170 9.33 -13.73 -15.47
C SER A 170 7.91 -14.23 -15.27
N SER A 171 7.36 -14.14 -14.05
CA SER A 171 6.07 -14.76 -13.68
C SER A 171 5.05 -13.81 -13.02
N SER A 172 5.38 -12.53 -12.97
CA SER A 172 4.55 -11.49 -12.34
C SER A 172 4.70 -10.15 -13.08
N ASN A 173 3.58 -9.48 -13.32
CA ASN A 173 3.56 -8.15 -13.92
C ASN A 173 3.62 -7.09 -12.81
N ILE A 174 4.56 -6.16 -12.90
CA ILE A 174 4.66 -5.05 -11.94
C ILE A 174 3.60 -4.01 -12.30
N LEU A 175 2.64 -3.78 -11.40
CA LEU A 175 1.62 -2.72 -11.55
C LEU A 175 2.11 -1.40 -10.94
N ILE A 176 2.77 -1.48 -9.79
CA ILE A 176 3.32 -0.34 -9.05
C ILE A 176 4.70 -0.73 -8.52
N ASP A 177 5.65 0.20 -8.58
CA ASP A 177 6.98 0.06 -8.00
C ASP A 177 7.56 1.45 -7.77
N THR A 178 7.49 1.92 -6.52
CA THR A 178 7.95 3.26 -6.13
C THR A 178 8.69 3.22 -4.81
N LEU A 179 9.65 4.15 -4.63
CA LEU A 179 10.27 4.40 -3.33
C LEU A 179 9.49 5.50 -2.61
N GLN A 180 9.03 5.20 -1.40
CA GLN A 180 8.36 6.16 -0.53
C GLN A 180 9.16 6.36 0.76
N SER A 181 9.11 7.57 1.30
CA SER A 181 9.71 7.91 2.59
C SER A 181 8.79 7.53 3.75
N GLU A 182 9.38 7.16 4.88
CA GLU A 182 8.67 7.03 6.17
C GLU A 182 8.57 8.37 6.92
N GLN A 183 8.13 8.37 8.18
CA GLN A 183 7.93 9.58 8.96
C GLN A 183 9.27 10.28 9.26
N GLY A 184 9.57 11.36 8.54
CA GLY A 184 10.85 12.09 8.66
C GLY A 184 11.16 12.66 10.05
N GLY A 185 10.15 12.85 10.91
CA GLY A 185 10.34 13.26 12.31
C GLY A 185 10.71 12.13 13.27
N ARG A 186 10.75 10.88 12.81
CA ARG A 186 11.06 9.68 13.62
C ARG A 186 12.10 8.78 12.97
N PHE A 187 12.17 8.76 11.64
CA PHE A 187 13.14 7.97 10.89
C PHE A 187 14.12 8.85 10.12
N LEU A 188 15.41 8.51 10.22
CA LEU A 188 16.48 9.16 9.47
C LEU A 188 16.51 8.64 8.03
N PHE A 189 16.06 9.46 7.08
CA PHE A 189 16.10 9.19 5.63
C PHE A 189 15.58 7.81 5.19
N LYS A 190 14.74 7.18 6.02
CA LYS A 190 14.20 5.84 5.76
C LYS A 190 13.31 5.86 4.54
N ARG A 191 13.50 4.87 3.67
CA ARG A 191 12.64 4.59 2.54
C ARG A 191 12.24 3.13 2.50
N ASN A 192 11.05 2.88 2.00
CA ASN A 192 10.55 1.57 1.66
C ASN A 192 10.12 1.55 0.19
N ARG A 193 10.25 0.38 -0.44
CA ARG A 193 9.84 0.13 -1.81
C ARG A 193 8.43 -0.43 -1.80
N ASN A 194 7.47 0.38 -2.24
CA ASN A 194 6.06 0.03 -2.37
C ASN A 194 5.85 -0.65 -3.71
N ILE A 195 5.47 -1.92 -3.68
CA ILE A 195 5.32 -2.75 -4.89
C ILE A 195 3.94 -3.40 -4.92
N ILE A 196 3.26 -3.30 -6.05
CA ILE A 196 2.09 -4.13 -6.36
C ILE A 196 2.41 -4.93 -7.62
N ILE A 197 2.25 -6.25 -7.53
CA ILE A 197 2.47 -7.16 -8.67
C ILE A 197 1.23 -8.00 -8.92
N GLU A 198 0.93 -8.26 -10.18
CA GLU A 198 -0.11 -9.19 -10.62
C GLU A 198 0.51 -10.53 -11.00
N THR A 199 -0.08 -11.63 -10.56
CA THR A 199 0.29 -12.98 -11.01
C THR A 199 -0.89 -13.70 -11.66
N SER A 200 -0.60 -14.48 -12.69
CA SER A 200 -1.53 -15.45 -13.27
C SER A 200 -1.42 -16.82 -12.62
N ARG A 201 -0.37 -17.09 -11.85
CA ARG A 201 -0.12 -18.38 -11.20
C ARG A 201 -1.20 -18.70 -10.18
N GLU A 202 -1.41 -19.98 -9.93
CA GLU A 202 -2.11 -20.40 -8.72
C GLU A 202 -1.24 -20.08 -7.50
N VAL A 203 -1.89 -19.57 -6.46
CA VAL A 203 -1.25 -19.12 -5.23
C VAL A 203 -1.87 -19.93 -4.10
N GLU A 204 -1.04 -20.71 -3.41
CA GLU A 204 -1.48 -21.40 -2.20
C GLU A 204 -1.87 -20.36 -1.15
N LEU A 205 -3.10 -20.44 -0.63
CA LEU A 205 -3.60 -19.50 0.37
C LEU A 205 -3.27 -20.01 1.78
N LEU A 206 -2.45 -19.27 2.51
CA LEU A 206 -2.09 -19.55 3.90
C LEU A 206 -3.12 -18.93 4.88
N ASP A 207 -3.21 -19.49 6.09
CA ASP A 207 -4.26 -19.15 7.06
C ASP A 207 -4.32 -17.68 7.49
N ASP A 208 -3.17 -17.00 7.55
CA ASP A 208 -3.05 -15.56 7.88
C ASP A 208 -3.34 -14.63 6.70
N TYR A 209 -3.74 -15.17 5.55
CA TYR A 209 -3.91 -14.41 4.34
C TYR A 209 -5.33 -14.51 3.81
N CYS A 210 -5.80 -13.42 3.21
CA CYS A 210 -7.10 -13.38 2.55
C CYS A 210 -7.04 -12.56 1.26
N TRP A 211 -7.77 -13.02 0.24
CA TRP A 211 -7.99 -12.24 -0.97
C TRP A 211 -9.12 -11.25 -0.74
N LEU A 212 -8.89 -9.97 -1.00
CA LEU A 212 -9.89 -8.90 -0.91
C LEU A 212 -9.93 -8.07 -2.18
N THR A 213 -11.11 -7.58 -2.56
CA THR A 213 -11.18 -6.51 -3.57
C THR A 213 -10.74 -5.18 -2.97
N LEU A 214 -10.36 -4.22 -3.80
CA LEU A 214 -10.00 -2.89 -3.34
C LEU A 214 -11.20 -2.17 -2.70
N ALA A 215 -12.43 -2.45 -3.14
CA ALA A 215 -13.65 -1.95 -2.50
C ALA A 215 -13.78 -2.44 -1.04
N GLN A 216 -13.52 -3.72 -0.78
CA GLN A 216 -13.51 -4.25 0.59
C GLN A 216 -12.42 -3.58 1.43
N ILE A 217 -11.21 -3.42 0.87
CA ILE A 217 -10.10 -2.75 1.56
C ILE A 217 -10.44 -1.30 1.91
N HIS A 218 -11.06 -0.53 1.00
CA HIS A 218 -11.50 0.83 1.29
C HIS A 218 -12.51 0.89 2.45
N LYS A 219 -13.44 -0.07 2.54
CA LYS A 219 -14.35 -0.19 3.70
C LYS A 219 -13.62 -0.54 5.00
N LEU A 220 -12.49 -1.23 4.92
CA LEU A 220 -11.66 -1.54 6.08
C LEU A 220 -10.79 -0.37 6.51
N ILE A 221 -10.36 0.48 5.58
CA ILE A 221 -9.63 1.72 5.88
C ILE A 221 -10.47 2.68 6.74
N SER A 222 -11.80 2.68 6.59
CA SER A 222 -12.69 3.47 7.44
C SER A 222 -12.95 2.87 8.83
N LYS A 223 -12.28 1.76 9.18
CA LYS A 223 -12.32 1.18 10.53
C LYS A 223 -11.00 1.44 11.25
N ASP A 224 -11.10 1.91 12.49
CA ASP A 224 -9.94 2.17 13.34
C ASP A 224 -9.11 0.91 13.53
N ASN A 225 -7.78 1.06 13.47
CA ASN A 225 -6.81 -0.01 13.77
C ASN A 225 -7.05 -1.31 12.98
N MET A 226 -7.60 -1.21 11.76
CA MET A 226 -7.92 -2.36 10.91
C MET A 226 -6.84 -2.59 9.85
N VAL A 227 -6.51 -1.57 9.05
CA VAL A 227 -5.49 -1.65 8.00
C VAL A 227 -4.22 -0.99 8.50
N ASN A 228 -3.08 -1.67 8.48
CA ASN A 228 -1.82 -1.16 9.03
C ASN A 228 -1.23 -0.03 8.16
N MET A 229 -0.23 0.66 8.70
CA MET A 229 0.39 1.80 8.03
C MET A 229 1.02 1.44 6.68
N ASP A 230 1.75 0.32 6.63
CA ASP A 230 2.48 -0.12 5.44
C ASP A 230 1.53 -0.45 4.29
N ALA A 231 0.41 -1.14 4.57
CA ALA A 231 -0.63 -1.39 3.57
C ALA A 231 -1.21 -0.09 3.03
N ARG A 232 -1.52 0.89 3.90
CA ARG A 232 -2.03 2.21 3.46
C ARG A 232 -1.02 2.94 2.57
N SER A 233 0.28 2.86 2.86
CA SER A 233 1.35 3.45 2.05
C SER A 233 1.39 2.86 0.62
N VAL A 234 1.32 1.53 0.51
CA VAL A 234 1.30 0.86 -0.81
C VAL A 234 0.01 1.18 -1.57
N LEU A 235 -1.15 1.12 -0.91
CA LEU A 235 -2.46 1.37 -1.52
C LEU A 235 -2.61 2.84 -1.99
N ALA A 236 -2.03 3.80 -1.27
CA ALA A 236 -2.06 5.21 -1.66
C ALA A 236 -1.30 5.50 -2.97
N SER A 237 -0.47 4.56 -3.43
CA SER A 237 0.25 4.67 -4.71
C SER A 237 -0.61 4.25 -5.92
N ILE A 238 -1.83 3.74 -5.71
CA ILE A 238 -2.71 3.22 -6.78
C ILE A 238 -3.23 4.35 -7.67
N PRO A 239 -2.97 4.29 -8.99
CA PRO A 239 -3.56 5.24 -9.93
C PRO A 239 -4.95 4.79 -10.37
N PHE A 240 -5.91 5.71 -10.36
CA PHE A 240 -7.29 5.48 -10.84
C PHE A 240 -7.62 6.17 -12.17
N ALA A 241 -6.71 7.00 -12.68
CA ALA A 241 -6.93 7.84 -13.87
C ALA A 241 -6.78 7.03 -15.17
N ALA A 242 -7.70 6.09 -15.41
CA ALA A 242 -7.71 5.27 -16.61
C ALA A 242 -7.92 6.12 -17.86
N SER A 243 -7.02 5.98 -18.84
CA SER A 243 -7.05 6.73 -20.09
C SER A 243 -8.31 6.46 -20.92
N GLU A 244 -8.84 5.24 -20.80
CA GLU A 244 -10.02 4.72 -21.46
C GLU A 244 -11.30 5.43 -21.02
N LEU A 245 -11.26 6.08 -19.84
CA LEU A 245 -12.38 6.82 -19.27
C LEU A 245 -12.25 8.33 -19.48
N LYS A 246 -11.15 8.79 -20.08
CA LYS A 246 -10.95 10.21 -20.36
C LYS A 246 -12.01 10.71 -21.35
N ASN A 247 -12.59 11.86 -21.04
CA ASN A 247 -13.62 12.53 -21.84
C ASN A 247 -14.97 11.79 -21.94
N LEU A 248 -15.20 10.73 -21.15
CA LEU A 248 -16.55 10.20 -21.00
C LEU A 248 -17.36 11.16 -20.13
N ASP A 249 -18.56 11.52 -20.60
CA ASP A 249 -19.54 12.13 -19.70
C ASP A 249 -19.98 11.12 -18.62
N SER A 250 -20.65 11.63 -17.60
CA SER A 250 -21.17 10.89 -16.46
C SER A 250 -22.03 9.67 -16.84
N ILE A 251 -22.82 9.78 -17.90
CA ILE A 251 -23.75 8.75 -18.35
C ILE A 251 -22.98 7.64 -19.08
N ASN A 252 -22.05 8.02 -19.95
CA ASN A 252 -21.21 7.11 -20.71
C ASN A 252 -20.17 6.40 -19.84
N LEU A 253 -19.65 7.07 -18.79
CA LEU A 253 -18.81 6.44 -17.77
C LEU A 253 -19.57 5.33 -17.04
N ASN A 254 -20.79 5.61 -16.58
CA ASN A 254 -21.63 4.60 -15.94
C ASN A 254 -21.97 3.44 -16.88
N LEU A 255 -22.29 3.72 -18.15
CA LEU A 255 -22.55 2.67 -19.14
C LEU A 255 -21.29 1.83 -19.42
N ALA A 256 -20.12 2.45 -19.51
CA ALA A 256 -18.85 1.75 -19.69
C ALA A 256 -18.56 0.84 -18.49
N LEU A 257 -18.73 1.35 -17.26
CA LEU A 257 -18.53 0.57 -16.04
C LEU A 257 -19.56 -0.57 -15.88
N LYS A 258 -20.80 -0.37 -16.30
CA LYS A 258 -21.86 -1.41 -16.29
C LYS A 258 -21.65 -2.50 -17.35
N LYS A 259 -20.98 -2.18 -18.47
CA LYS A 259 -20.64 -3.14 -19.54
C LYS A 259 -19.44 -4.01 -19.19
N LEU A 260 -18.67 -3.64 -18.17
CA LEU A 260 -17.65 -4.52 -17.60
C LEU A 260 -18.40 -5.55 -16.76
N ASP A 261 -18.74 -6.71 -17.36
CA ASP A 261 -19.50 -7.84 -16.77
C ASP A 261 -19.06 -8.29 -15.35
N ALA A 262 -17.90 -7.80 -14.89
CA ALA A 262 -17.31 -8.03 -13.58
C ALA A 262 -17.87 -7.13 -12.46
N VAL A 263 -18.46 -5.97 -12.77
CA VAL A 263 -19.03 -5.05 -11.77
C VAL A 263 -20.52 -5.31 -11.68
N ASN A 264 -21.02 -5.70 -10.51
CA ASN A 264 -22.46 -5.86 -10.32
C ASN A 264 -23.13 -4.47 -10.44
N ALA A 265 -23.66 -4.19 -11.63
CA ALA A 265 -24.22 -2.91 -12.08
C ALA A 265 -25.33 -2.33 -11.20
N SER A 266 -25.87 -3.13 -10.27
CA SER A 266 -26.89 -2.74 -9.31
C SER A 266 -26.39 -1.84 -8.16
N LYS A 267 -25.07 -1.74 -7.94
CA LYS A 267 -24.49 -0.98 -6.81
C LYS A 267 -23.45 0.08 -7.16
N ILE A 268 -23.02 0.22 -8.42
CA ILE A 268 -22.33 1.47 -8.81
C ILE A 268 -23.33 2.58 -8.52
N PRO A 269 -22.99 3.59 -7.70
CA PRO A 269 -23.92 4.67 -7.42
C PRO A 269 -24.35 5.28 -8.76
N THR A 270 -25.60 5.01 -9.15
CA THR A 270 -26.24 5.70 -10.28
C THR A 270 -26.46 7.17 -9.96
N ASP A 271 -26.33 7.51 -8.67
CA ASP A 271 -26.26 8.87 -8.18
C ASP A 271 -24.93 9.52 -8.57
N MET A 272 -25.01 10.40 -9.56
CA MET A 272 -23.92 11.24 -10.03
C MET A 272 -23.45 12.26 -8.98
N GLU A 273 -24.22 12.48 -7.91
CA GLU A 273 -23.89 13.37 -6.79
C GLU A 273 -23.20 12.64 -5.62
N SER A 274 -23.12 11.31 -5.66
CA SER A 274 -22.41 10.56 -4.62
C SER A 274 -20.94 10.99 -4.56
N PHE A 275 -20.37 11.01 -3.34
CA PHE A 275 -18.97 11.36 -3.13
C PHE A 275 -18.03 10.51 -4.00
N HIS A 276 -18.28 9.20 -4.09
CA HIS A 276 -17.47 8.27 -4.87
C HIS A 276 -17.51 8.58 -6.38
N SER A 277 -18.69 8.84 -6.94
CA SER A 277 -18.84 9.24 -8.36
C SER A 277 -18.11 10.54 -8.66
N ARG A 278 -18.16 11.52 -7.74
CA ARG A 278 -17.44 12.80 -7.89
C ARG A 278 -15.92 12.65 -7.80
N VAL A 279 -15.41 11.79 -6.90
CA VAL A 279 -13.98 11.48 -6.81
C VAL A 279 -13.48 10.79 -8.08
N ILE A 280 -14.21 9.80 -8.61
CA ILE A 280 -13.85 9.13 -9.87
C ILE A 280 -13.86 10.13 -11.03
N LYS A 281 -14.91 10.95 -11.13
CA LYS A 281 -15.00 12.01 -12.15
C LYS A 281 -13.82 12.98 -12.06
N SER A 282 -13.44 13.40 -10.84
CA SER A 282 -12.28 14.25 -10.61
C SER A 282 -10.97 13.57 -11.03
N ALA A 283 -10.79 12.28 -10.71
CA ALA A 283 -9.59 11.53 -11.04
C ALA A 283 -9.40 11.29 -12.55
N VAL A 284 -10.49 11.16 -13.32
CA VAL A 284 -10.43 10.92 -14.78
C VAL A 284 -10.57 12.21 -15.62
N SER A 285 -10.99 13.33 -15.01
CA SER A 285 -11.11 14.62 -15.69
C SER A 285 -9.75 15.32 -15.77
N SER A 286 -9.40 15.83 -16.96
CA SER A 286 -8.19 16.63 -17.18
C SER A 286 -8.48 18.06 -17.59
N ARG A 287 -9.75 18.51 -17.53
CA ARG A 287 -10.19 19.81 -18.09
C ARG A 287 -10.57 20.84 -17.03
N GLU A 288 -10.78 20.43 -15.80
CA GLU A 288 -11.25 21.28 -14.69
C GLU A 288 -10.28 21.19 -13.50
N VAL A 289 -9.02 21.59 -13.72
CA VAL A 289 -8.01 21.69 -12.65
C VAL A 289 -7.82 23.15 -12.26
N LEU A 290 -7.69 23.43 -10.96
CA LEU A 290 -7.37 24.77 -10.47
C LEU A 290 -5.90 25.13 -10.75
N HIS A 291 -5.02 24.13 -10.62
CA HIS A 291 -3.61 24.24 -10.94
C HIS A 291 -3.20 23.08 -11.83
N ASP A 292 -2.52 23.37 -12.93
CA ASP A 292 -1.96 22.33 -13.77
C ASP A 292 -0.70 21.70 -13.12
N SER A 293 -0.20 20.61 -13.72
CA SER A 293 0.97 19.91 -13.17
C SER A 293 2.23 20.78 -13.18
N GLY A 294 2.36 21.71 -14.12
CA GLY A 294 3.48 22.66 -14.18
C GLY A 294 3.43 23.65 -13.03
N GLU A 295 2.26 24.21 -12.74
CA GLU A 295 2.04 25.11 -11.60
C GLU A 295 2.31 24.41 -10.26
N VAL A 296 1.80 23.18 -10.09
CA VAL A 296 2.03 22.38 -8.87
C VAL A 296 3.52 22.06 -8.69
N ILE A 297 4.22 21.66 -9.78
CA ILE A 297 5.66 21.39 -9.72
C ILE A 297 6.44 22.66 -9.42
N SER A 298 6.07 23.80 -10.02
CA SER A 298 6.70 25.10 -9.76
C SER A 298 6.55 25.49 -8.29
N TRP A 299 5.34 25.44 -7.75
CA TRP A 299 5.06 25.73 -6.34
C TRP A 299 5.84 24.80 -5.39
N PHE A 300 5.84 23.49 -5.66
CA PHE A 300 6.58 22.53 -4.83
C PHE A 300 8.11 22.70 -4.93
N THR A 301 8.61 23.15 -6.09
CA THR A 301 10.02 23.47 -6.28
C THR A 301 10.41 24.69 -5.44
N GLU A 302 9.58 25.74 -5.44
CA GLU A 302 9.77 26.93 -4.60
C GLU A 302 9.88 26.54 -3.11
N LEU A 303 8.96 25.72 -2.61
CA LEU A 303 9.02 25.21 -1.23
C LEU A 303 10.32 24.47 -0.92
N LYS A 304 10.92 23.76 -1.89
CA LYS A 304 12.16 23.02 -1.68
C LYS A 304 13.42 23.87 -1.74
N VAL A 305 13.37 25.06 -2.35
CA VAL A 305 14.54 25.94 -2.49
C VAL A 305 14.54 27.10 -1.49
N CYS A 306 13.37 27.52 -1.00
CA CYS A 306 13.27 28.61 -0.04
C CYS A 306 13.57 28.17 1.40
N TYR A 307 13.37 26.90 1.72
CA TYR A 307 13.55 26.35 3.06
C TYR A 307 14.75 25.42 3.12
N GLU A 308 15.60 25.66 4.11
CA GLU A 308 16.80 24.89 4.38
C GLU A 308 16.60 24.03 5.63
N LEU A 309 17.06 22.78 5.56
CA LEU A 309 17.06 21.83 6.66
C LEU A 309 18.42 21.12 6.66
N ASN A 310 19.30 21.51 7.56
CA ASN A 310 20.57 20.83 7.79
C ASN A 310 20.37 19.79 8.90
N VAL A 311 20.86 18.57 8.67
CA VAL A 311 20.72 17.44 9.61
C VAL A 311 22.07 16.80 9.81
N GLU A 312 22.63 16.95 11.00
CA GLU A 312 23.86 16.32 11.46
C GLU A 312 23.53 15.14 12.38
N ARG A 313 24.33 14.07 12.29
CA ARG A 313 24.14 12.82 13.02
C ARG A 313 25.40 12.46 13.80
#